data_AF-A0A250IZQ7-F1
#
_entry.id   AF-A0A250IZQ7-F1
#
_cell.length_a   1.000
_cell.length_b   1.000
_cell.length_c   1.000
_cell.angle_alpha   90.00
_cell.angle_beta   90.00
_cell.angle_gamma   90.00
#
_symmetry.space_group_name_H-M   'P 1'
#
loop_
_entity.id
_entity.type
_entity.pdbx_description
1 polymer ?
#
loop_
_entity_poly.entity_id
_entity_poly.type
_entity_poly.pdbx_seq_one_letter_code
_entity_poly.pdbx_strand_id
1 'polypeptide(L)'
;MVTSSSSSLHVVRGTRALRRWLEQAVDLRGLDLDGFRHWLGQQLSRWEVDPAFVQRVRIRDLRQAHPELQALERTLRHALAADEASSQAERLLQLEEELSRTDKAIAGLGAALARMTDAEKLSGSRGKLAAFQARRQALLDEQALLIHASPARRDLLRIRAELEQLRSRLGLDRAEAELAELSRDQGLRSGHAGQSFEQQVLPLTWRFIVPDLLRRGDATRLRVLRGVGLGAARTELDQLIIRQPRRPGQPVEVLGVVEVKRNLNDLAHGFRRRQENLAWFKGEAGHYDPSLYRTRHFRSGHFDREAVHEQEGERFVFSRGSFRHFRREPGIGPFLRRLYFITRGSMPWGVSTAALARIRHRVATDGRWRQRGDAALGEMLRWCQSLAEPLETPDVLRLYGSLPARARQVLVIDPRFERAHSRERSQVLT
;
A
#
# COMPACT_ATOMS: atom_id res chain seq x y z
N MET A 1 -4.95 24.03 25.90
CA MET A 1 -3.62 23.52 26.27
C MET A 1 -3.75 22.06 26.60
N VAL A 2 -3.29 21.18 25.70
CA VAL A 2 -3.23 19.72 25.95
C VAL A 2 -1.76 19.41 26.14
N THR A 3 -1.37 19.11 27.38
CA THR A 3 -0.05 18.60 27.71
C THR A 3 0.08 17.17 27.17
N SER A 4 0.52 17.04 25.91
CA SER A 4 0.87 15.74 25.35
C SER A 4 2.12 15.23 26.07
N SER A 5 2.00 14.11 26.78
CA SER A 5 3.14 13.38 27.33
C SER A 5 4.12 13.05 26.21
N SER A 6 5.26 13.76 26.16
CA SER A 6 6.29 13.54 25.15
C SER A 6 7.01 12.24 25.49
N SER A 7 6.53 11.12 24.94
CA SER A 7 7.37 9.93 24.80
C SER A 7 8.58 10.32 23.97
N SER A 8 9.74 10.49 24.59
CA SER A 8 10.94 10.93 23.90
C SER A 8 11.44 9.78 23.02
N LEU A 9 11.18 9.85 21.71
CA LEU A 9 11.69 8.87 20.76
C LEU A 9 13.23 8.89 20.79
N HIS A 10 13.84 7.73 21.06
CA HIS A 10 15.29 7.60 21.09
C HIS A 10 15.82 7.48 19.66
N VAL A 11 16.60 8.47 19.21
CA VAL A 11 17.17 8.54 17.86
C VAL A 11 18.64 8.19 17.88
N VAL A 12 19.03 7.28 16.99
CA VAL A 12 20.42 6.91 16.72
C VAL A 12 20.82 7.46 15.34
N ARG A 13 21.98 8.12 15.25
CA ARG A 13 22.51 8.69 14.00
C ARG A 13 24.04 8.68 13.94
N GLY A 14 24.60 8.94 12.75
CA GLY A 14 26.05 9.04 12.54
C GLY A 14 26.72 7.73 12.09
N THR A 15 27.99 7.80 11.70
CA THR A 15 28.69 6.71 11.00
C THR A 15 28.70 5.40 11.79
N ARG A 16 28.96 5.45 13.11
CA ARG A 16 28.93 4.26 13.97
C ARG A 16 27.54 3.62 14.02
N ALA A 17 26.48 4.44 14.03
CA ALA A 17 25.12 3.95 14.01
C ALA A 17 24.81 3.21 12.70
N LEU A 18 25.15 3.82 11.57
CA LEU A 18 24.91 3.22 10.26
C LEU A 18 25.72 1.93 10.06
N ARG A 19 26.98 1.89 10.53
CA ARG A 19 27.82 0.70 10.47
C ARG A 19 27.17 -0.49 11.21
N ARG A 20 26.64 -0.27 12.42
CA ARG A 20 25.93 -1.32 13.17
C ARG A 20 24.73 -1.90 12.43
N TRP A 21 24.01 -1.08 11.68
CA TRP A 21 22.90 -1.55 10.85
C TRP A 21 23.39 -2.32 9.61
N LEU A 22 24.50 -1.88 9.01
CA LEU A 22 25.14 -2.57 7.89
C LEU A 22 25.70 -3.95 8.29
N GLU A 23 26.26 -4.09 9.48
CA GLU A 23 26.74 -5.38 10.02
C GLU A 23 25.62 -6.42 10.17
N GLN A 24 24.38 -5.97 10.36
CA GLN A 24 23.18 -6.82 10.48
C GLN A 24 22.40 -6.91 9.16
N ALA A 25 22.85 -6.21 8.12
CA ALA A 25 22.13 -6.14 6.87
C ALA A 25 22.33 -7.41 6.05
N VAL A 26 21.24 -7.92 5.51
CA VAL A 26 21.26 -8.99 4.53
C VAL A 26 21.31 -8.38 3.13
N ASP A 27 22.09 -8.98 2.23
CA ASP A 27 22.05 -8.69 0.80
C ASP A 27 21.53 -9.92 0.04
N LEU A 28 20.24 -9.93 -0.26
CA LEU A 28 19.57 -11.06 -0.89
C LEU A 28 20.18 -11.40 -2.28
N ARG A 29 20.74 -10.39 -2.97
CA ARG A 29 21.32 -10.55 -4.31
C ARG A 29 22.52 -11.50 -4.32
N GLY A 30 23.27 -11.51 -3.23
CA GLY A 30 24.48 -12.32 -3.06
C GLY A 30 24.31 -13.53 -2.16
N LEU A 31 23.09 -13.82 -1.68
CA LEU A 31 22.86 -15.00 -0.84
C LEU A 31 23.02 -16.29 -1.65
N ASP A 32 23.76 -17.24 -1.09
CA ASP A 32 23.77 -18.63 -1.52
C ASP A 32 22.55 -19.39 -0.95
N LEU A 33 22.46 -20.69 -1.26
CA LEU A 33 21.32 -21.51 -0.85
C LEU A 33 21.22 -21.67 0.66
N ASP A 34 22.35 -21.83 1.35
CA ASP A 34 22.38 -22.01 2.81
C ASP A 34 22.04 -20.72 3.56
N GLY A 35 22.61 -19.59 3.12
CA GLY A 35 22.27 -18.26 3.60
C GLY A 35 20.81 -17.92 3.35
N PHE A 36 20.26 -18.30 2.19
CA PHE A 36 18.83 -18.15 1.91
C PHE A 36 17.97 -19.01 2.84
N ARG A 37 18.34 -20.27 3.09
CA ARG A 37 17.63 -21.16 4.03
C ARG A 37 17.58 -20.54 5.42
N HIS A 38 18.68 -19.98 5.90
CA HIS A 38 18.74 -19.29 7.19
C HIS A 38 17.87 -18.02 7.21
N TRP A 39 18.00 -17.16 6.21
CA TRP A 39 17.21 -15.93 6.08
C TRP A 39 15.71 -16.22 6.06
N LEU A 40 15.29 -17.21 5.28
CA LEU A 40 13.91 -17.63 5.15
C LEU A 40 13.39 -18.23 6.46
N GLY A 41 14.20 -19.03 7.15
CA GLY A 41 13.84 -19.56 8.48
C GLY A 41 13.49 -18.44 9.46
N GLN A 42 14.31 -17.37 9.50
CA GLN A 42 14.00 -16.19 10.31
C GLN A 42 12.70 -15.49 9.89
N GLN A 43 12.42 -15.42 8.57
CA GLN A 43 11.15 -14.84 8.10
C GLN A 43 9.95 -15.71 8.49
N LEU A 44 10.04 -17.04 8.32
CA LEU A 44 8.99 -17.98 8.65
C LEU A 44 8.59 -17.88 10.12
N SER A 45 9.56 -17.87 11.05
CA SER A 45 9.26 -17.71 12.49
C SER A 45 8.51 -16.43 12.81
N ARG A 46 8.68 -15.37 12.01
CA ARG A 46 7.95 -14.10 12.16
C ARG A 46 6.58 -14.13 11.49
N TRP A 47 6.42 -14.86 10.40
CA TRP A 47 5.16 -14.93 9.67
C TRP A 47 4.19 -15.93 10.29
N GLU A 48 4.69 -16.99 10.93
CA GLU A 48 3.86 -17.99 11.62
C GLU A 48 3.04 -17.42 12.78
N VAL A 49 3.45 -16.28 13.35
CA VAL A 49 2.68 -15.57 14.39
C VAL A 49 1.69 -14.54 13.82
N ASP A 50 1.67 -14.32 12.50
CA ASP A 50 0.76 -13.37 11.86
C ASP A 50 -0.55 -14.07 11.43
N PRO A 51 -1.71 -13.69 11.98
CA PRO A 51 -2.98 -14.36 11.70
C PRO A 51 -3.32 -14.43 10.21
N ALA A 52 -3.02 -13.38 9.44
CA ALA A 52 -3.32 -13.35 8.00
C ALA A 52 -2.38 -14.25 7.19
N PHE A 53 -1.17 -14.53 7.69
CA PHE A 53 -0.30 -15.53 7.07
C PHE A 53 -0.81 -16.95 7.37
N VAL A 54 -1.08 -17.24 8.64
CA VAL A 54 -1.58 -18.54 9.10
C VAL A 54 -2.87 -18.91 8.37
N GLN A 55 -3.79 -17.96 8.22
CA GLN A 55 -5.05 -18.21 7.53
C GLN A 55 -4.86 -18.50 6.03
N ARG A 56 -3.93 -17.81 5.35
CA ARG A 56 -3.58 -18.12 3.96
C ARG A 56 -2.97 -19.52 3.82
N VAL A 57 -2.08 -19.88 4.74
CA VAL A 57 -1.48 -21.22 4.81
C VAL A 57 -2.57 -22.27 5.01
N ARG A 58 -3.53 -22.04 5.90
CA ARG A 58 -4.68 -22.92 6.12
C ARG A 58 -5.52 -23.10 4.84
N ILE A 59 -5.86 -22.01 4.15
CA ILE A 59 -6.61 -22.07 2.88
C ILE A 59 -5.84 -22.87 1.83
N ARG A 60 -4.53 -22.62 1.70
CA ARG A 60 -3.67 -23.39 0.81
C ARG A 60 -3.71 -24.88 1.16
N ASP A 61 -3.48 -25.21 2.42
CA ASP A 61 -3.41 -26.59 2.89
C ASP A 61 -4.76 -27.32 2.69
N LEU A 62 -5.90 -26.64 2.88
CA LEU A 62 -7.23 -27.15 2.52
C LEU A 62 -7.32 -27.47 1.01
N ARG A 63 -6.93 -26.53 0.14
CA ARG A 63 -6.94 -26.74 -1.31
C ARG A 63 -6.00 -27.87 -1.77
N GLN A 64 -4.95 -28.16 -1.00
CA GLN A 64 -4.03 -29.27 -1.28
C GLN A 64 -4.57 -30.61 -0.82
N ALA A 65 -5.22 -30.65 0.35
CA ALA A 65 -5.81 -31.86 0.90
C ALA A 65 -7.03 -32.35 0.08
N HIS A 66 -7.65 -31.46 -0.69
CA HIS A 66 -8.88 -31.72 -1.43
C HIS A 66 -8.71 -31.51 -2.95
N PRO A 67 -8.03 -32.43 -3.67
CA PRO A 67 -7.87 -32.34 -5.13
C PRO A 67 -9.20 -32.35 -5.89
N GLU A 68 -10.26 -32.92 -5.30
CA GLU A 68 -11.63 -32.88 -5.82
C GLU A 68 -12.15 -31.44 -5.96
N LEU A 69 -11.74 -30.53 -5.08
CA LEU A 69 -12.08 -29.11 -5.19
C LEU A 69 -11.49 -28.50 -6.46
N GLN A 70 -10.20 -28.75 -6.72
CA GLN A 70 -9.52 -28.24 -7.91
C GLN A 70 -10.06 -28.86 -9.20
N ALA A 71 -10.50 -30.12 -9.16
CA ALA A 71 -11.19 -30.75 -10.27
C ALA A 71 -12.53 -30.05 -10.53
N LEU A 72 -13.33 -29.81 -9.49
CA LEU A 72 -14.64 -29.17 -9.63
C LEU A 72 -14.53 -27.69 -10.05
N GLU A 73 -13.53 -26.94 -9.56
CA GLU A 73 -13.21 -25.58 -10.03
C GLU A 73 -12.82 -25.54 -11.52
N ARG A 74 -12.18 -26.61 -12.05
CA ARG A 74 -11.91 -26.76 -13.49
C ARG A 74 -13.18 -27.08 -14.26
N THR A 75 -13.98 -28.01 -13.77
CA THR A 75 -15.27 -28.37 -14.38
C THR A 75 -16.19 -27.16 -14.46
N LEU A 76 -16.23 -26.33 -13.41
CA LEU A 76 -17.00 -25.09 -13.40
C LEU A 76 -16.55 -24.13 -14.51
N ARG A 77 -15.25 -23.96 -14.74
CA ARG A 77 -14.73 -23.10 -15.82
C ARG A 77 -15.17 -23.59 -17.21
N HIS A 78 -15.17 -24.91 -17.42
CA HIS A 78 -15.68 -25.48 -18.68
C HIS A 78 -17.19 -25.31 -18.82
N ALA A 79 -17.95 -25.50 -17.75
CA ALA A 79 -19.40 -25.30 -17.75
C ALA A 79 -19.80 -23.84 -18.00
N LEU A 80 -19.04 -22.88 -17.46
CA LEU A 80 -19.24 -21.45 -17.76
C LEU A 80 -19.06 -21.16 -19.25
N ALA A 81 -17.97 -21.64 -19.85
CA ALA A 81 -17.71 -21.45 -21.28
C ALA A 81 -18.78 -22.12 -22.16
N ALA A 82 -19.30 -23.29 -21.75
CA ALA A 82 -20.38 -23.97 -22.46
C ALA A 82 -21.73 -23.23 -22.34
N ASP A 83 -22.04 -22.66 -21.16
CA ASP A 83 -23.23 -21.83 -20.96
C ASP A 83 -23.16 -20.56 -21.80
N GLU A 84 -22.02 -19.87 -21.80
CA GLU A 84 -21.77 -18.67 -22.61
C GLU A 84 -21.90 -18.94 -24.13
N ALA A 85 -21.54 -20.13 -24.59
CA ALA A 85 -21.68 -20.54 -25.98
C ALA A 85 -23.10 -21.02 -26.35
N SER A 86 -24.01 -21.15 -25.38
CA SER A 86 -25.38 -21.63 -25.64
C SER A 86 -26.23 -20.56 -26.33
N SER A 87 -27.22 -20.99 -27.12
CA SER A 87 -28.13 -20.06 -27.80
C SER A 87 -29.05 -19.30 -26.84
N GLN A 88 -29.19 -19.76 -25.60
CA GLN A 88 -29.98 -19.12 -24.55
C GLN A 88 -29.16 -18.13 -23.68
N ALA A 89 -27.83 -18.11 -23.82
CA ALA A 89 -26.94 -17.37 -22.93
C ALA A 89 -27.29 -15.88 -22.83
N GLU A 90 -27.43 -15.22 -23.98
CA GLU A 90 -27.69 -13.79 -24.05
C GLU A 90 -29.05 -13.44 -23.43
N ARG A 91 -30.10 -14.21 -23.75
CA ARG A 91 -31.44 -13.95 -23.20
C ARG A 91 -31.48 -14.19 -21.69
N LEU A 92 -30.80 -15.23 -21.20
CA LEU A 92 -30.69 -15.49 -19.76
C LEU A 92 -29.98 -14.35 -19.04
N LEU A 93 -28.91 -13.78 -19.61
CA LEU A 93 -28.22 -12.63 -19.05
C LEU A 93 -29.13 -11.39 -19.01
N GLN A 94 -29.88 -11.11 -20.09
CA GLN A 94 -30.85 -10.02 -20.12
C GLN A 94 -31.95 -10.19 -19.06
N LEU A 95 -32.46 -11.42 -18.89
CA LEU A 95 -33.46 -11.72 -17.85
C LEU A 95 -32.90 -11.51 -16.44
N GLU A 96 -31.65 -11.88 -16.18
CA GLU A 96 -31.00 -11.60 -14.88
C GLU A 96 -30.91 -10.09 -14.60
N GLU A 97 -30.60 -9.28 -15.61
CA GLU A 97 -30.62 -7.82 -15.47
C GLU A 97 -32.02 -7.25 -15.26
N GLU A 98 -33.01 -7.71 -16.04
CA GLU A 98 -34.41 -7.30 -15.91
C GLU A 98 -34.97 -7.65 -14.53
N LEU A 99 -34.66 -8.85 -14.01
CA LEU A 99 -35.00 -9.28 -12.66
C LEU A 99 -34.34 -8.38 -11.62
N SER A 100 -33.05 -8.08 -11.74
CA SER A 100 -32.34 -7.18 -10.81
C SER A 100 -32.95 -5.77 -10.77
N ARG A 101 -33.30 -5.20 -11.93
CA ARG A 101 -33.95 -3.88 -12.03
C ARG A 101 -35.36 -3.93 -11.41
N THR A 102 -36.10 -5.00 -11.66
CA THR A 102 -37.44 -5.22 -11.11
C THR A 102 -37.40 -5.35 -9.58
N ASP A 103 -36.46 -6.12 -9.03
CA ASP A 103 -36.26 -6.28 -7.59
C ASP A 103 -35.92 -4.94 -6.90
N LYS A 104 -35.07 -4.11 -7.53
CA LYS A 104 -34.78 -2.76 -7.04
C LYS A 104 -36.01 -1.85 -7.05
N ALA A 105 -36.84 -1.94 -8.08
CA ALA A 105 -38.08 -1.16 -8.16
C ALA A 105 -39.09 -1.59 -7.08
N ILE A 106 -39.25 -2.90 -6.85
CA ILE A 106 -40.08 -3.46 -5.78
C ILE A 106 -39.58 -2.98 -4.41
N ALA A 107 -38.29 -3.08 -4.14
CA ALA A 107 -37.71 -2.63 -2.87
C ALA A 107 -37.89 -1.13 -2.65
N GLY A 108 -37.63 -0.31 -3.68
CA GLY A 108 -37.79 1.14 -3.62
C GLY A 108 -39.23 1.58 -3.41
N LEU A 109 -40.19 1.00 -4.16
CA LEU A 109 -41.62 1.28 -3.99
C LEU A 109 -42.16 0.77 -2.66
N GLY A 110 -41.71 -0.40 -2.19
CA GLY A 110 -42.06 -0.92 -0.87
C GLY A 110 -41.61 0.01 0.25
N ALA A 111 -40.38 0.52 0.18
CA ALA A 111 -39.87 1.49 1.14
C ALA A 111 -40.60 2.85 1.07
N ALA A 112 -40.99 3.30 -0.13
CA ALA A 112 -41.75 4.53 -0.30
C ALA A 112 -43.19 4.41 0.26
N LEU A 113 -43.87 3.30 0.00
CA LEU A 113 -45.20 3.00 0.52
C LEU A 113 -45.23 2.99 2.05
N ALA A 114 -44.18 2.50 2.72
CA ALA A 114 -44.08 2.49 4.18
C ALA A 114 -44.03 3.89 4.81
N ARG A 115 -43.76 4.94 4.03
CA ARG A 115 -43.61 6.33 4.50
C ARG A 115 -44.70 7.27 3.99
N MET A 116 -45.63 6.75 3.18
CA MET A 116 -46.61 7.56 2.45
C MET A 116 -47.92 7.63 3.24
N THR A 117 -48.44 8.84 3.46
CA THR A 117 -49.68 9.10 4.22
C THR A 117 -50.87 9.53 3.34
N ASP A 118 -50.61 9.93 2.10
CA ASP A 118 -51.60 10.36 1.12
C ASP A 118 -52.33 9.15 0.50
N ALA A 119 -53.64 9.07 0.71
CA ALA A 119 -54.48 7.93 0.35
C ALA A 119 -54.57 7.66 -1.16
N GLU A 120 -54.62 8.70 -1.99
CA GLU A 120 -54.66 8.54 -3.46
C GLU A 120 -53.31 8.06 -3.99
N LYS A 121 -52.21 8.64 -3.50
CA LYS A 121 -50.85 8.21 -3.87
C LYS A 121 -50.52 6.81 -3.37
N LEU A 122 -51.06 6.41 -2.22
CA LEU A 122 -50.97 5.05 -1.69
C LEU A 122 -51.63 4.03 -2.64
N SER A 123 -52.84 4.32 -3.12
CA SER A 123 -53.56 3.44 -4.05
C SER A 123 -52.78 3.27 -5.36
N GLY A 124 -52.37 4.37 -5.99
CA GLY A 124 -51.59 4.32 -7.24
C GLY A 124 -50.23 3.64 -7.09
N SER A 125 -49.55 3.83 -5.96
CA SER A 125 -48.26 3.19 -5.69
C SER A 125 -48.38 1.70 -5.38
N ARG A 126 -49.48 1.26 -4.74
CA ARG A 126 -49.80 -0.17 -4.56
C ARG A 126 -50.06 -0.86 -5.90
N GLY A 127 -50.81 -0.21 -6.80
CA GLY A 127 -51.01 -0.70 -8.16
C GLY A 127 -49.71 -0.87 -8.94
N LYS A 128 -48.78 0.10 -8.84
CA LYS A 128 -47.44 0.00 -9.43
C LYS A 128 -46.61 -1.14 -8.84
N LEU A 129 -46.63 -1.30 -7.51
CA LEU A 129 -45.93 -2.40 -6.83
C LEU A 129 -46.45 -3.76 -7.31
N ALA A 130 -47.77 -3.92 -7.39
CA ALA A 130 -48.40 -5.14 -7.90
C ALA A 130 -48.00 -5.43 -9.36
N ALA A 131 -47.92 -4.39 -10.21
CA ALA A 131 -47.45 -4.54 -11.59
C ALA A 131 -45.98 -5.01 -11.66
N PHE A 132 -45.09 -4.47 -10.82
CA PHE A 132 -43.71 -4.95 -10.75
C PHE A 132 -43.60 -6.38 -10.20
N GLN A 133 -44.42 -6.75 -9.22
CA GLN A 133 -44.49 -8.12 -8.71
C GLN A 133 -44.97 -9.11 -9.79
N ALA A 134 -46.00 -8.74 -10.56
CA ALA A 134 -46.48 -9.54 -11.69
C ALA A 134 -45.41 -9.67 -12.79
N ARG A 135 -44.70 -8.56 -13.11
CA ARG A 135 -43.58 -8.59 -14.06
C ARG A 135 -42.46 -9.49 -13.58
N ARG A 136 -42.10 -9.42 -12.29
CA ARG A 136 -41.09 -10.31 -11.69
C ARG A 136 -41.46 -11.77 -11.86
N GLN A 137 -42.72 -12.13 -11.61
CA GLN A 137 -43.18 -13.52 -11.77
C GLN A 137 -43.06 -13.97 -13.22
N ALA A 138 -43.52 -13.16 -14.18
CA ALA A 138 -43.41 -13.48 -15.61
C ALA A 138 -41.94 -13.66 -16.06
N LEU A 139 -41.02 -12.84 -15.55
CA LEU A 139 -39.58 -12.97 -15.83
C LEU A 139 -38.99 -14.25 -15.23
N LEU A 140 -39.42 -14.66 -14.04
CA LEU A 140 -39.01 -15.92 -13.42
C LEU A 140 -39.53 -17.12 -14.20
N ASP A 141 -40.77 -17.07 -14.68
CA ASP A 141 -41.36 -18.14 -15.49
C ASP A 141 -40.62 -18.30 -16.82
N GLU A 142 -40.30 -17.18 -17.50
CA GLU A 142 -39.49 -17.18 -18.71
C GLU A 142 -38.08 -17.73 -18.45
N GLN A 143 -37.44 -17.30 -17.37
CA GLN A 143 -36.12 -17.80 -16.97
C GLN A 143 -36.14 -19.31 -16.70
N ALA A 144 -37.16 -19.82 -16.01
CA ALA A 144 -37.30 -21.24 -15.71
C ALA A 144 -37.43 -22.08 -17.00
N LEU A 145 -38.20 -21.58 -17.98
CA LEU A 145 -38.34 -22.23 -19.29
C LEU A 145 -37.01 -22.26 -20.05
N LEU A 146 -36.27 -21.15 -20.08
CA LEU A 146 -34.97 -21.10 -20.76
C LEU A 146 -33.91 -21.95 -20.07
N ILE A 147 -33.90 -22.01 -18.73
CA ILE A 147 -33.04 -22.92 -17.98
C ILE A 147 -33.40 -24.37 -18.34
N HIS A 148 -34.67 -24.73 -18.37
CA HIS A 148 -35.10 -26.08 -18.73
C HIS A 148 -34.66 -26.46 -20.15
N ALA A 149 -34.75 -25.52 -21.09
CA ALA A 149 -34.36 -25.68 -22.48
C ALA A 149 -32.84 -25.68 -22.72
N SER A 150 -32.02 -25.25 -21.75
CA SER A 150 -30.55 -25.18 -21.86
C SER A 150 -29.87 -26.26 -21.01
N PRO A 151 -29.40 -27.38 -21.60
CA PRO A 151 -28.59 -28.37 -20.89
C PRO A 151 -27.34 -27.76 -20.25
N ALA A 152 -26.63 -26.89 -20.98
CA ALA A 152 -25.43 -26.22 -20.49
C ALA A 152 -25.69 -25.39 -19.22
N ARG A 153 -26.81 -24.66 -19.19
CA ARG A 153 -27.20 -23.88 -18.01
C ARG A 153 -27.53 -24.74 -16.82
N ARG A 154 -28.24 -25.85 -17.02
CA ARG A 154 -28.58 -26.80 -15.95
C ARG A 154 -27.32 -27.44 -15.37
N ASP A 155 -26.38 -27.86 -16.22
CA ASP A 155 -25.11 -28.39 -15.77
C ASP A 155 -24.28 -27.36 -15.00
N LEU A 156 -24.22 -26.11 -15.48
CA LEU A 156 -23.56 -25.02 -14.77
C LEU A 156 -24.15 -24.81 -13.37
N LEU A 157 -25.48 -24.75 -13.26
CA LEU A 157 -26.17 -24.58 -11.97
C LEU A 157 -25.91 -25.76 -11.03
N ARG A 158 -25.94 -26.99 -11.54
CA ARG A 158 -25.62 -28.20 -10.77
C ARG A 158 -24.17 -28.16 -10.25
N ILE A 159 -23.20 -27.87 -11.12
CA ILE A 159 -21.78 -27.81 -10.76
C ILE A 159 -21.52 -26.68 -9.75
N ARG A 160 -22.20 -25.53 -9.89
CA ARG A 160 -22.14 -24.44 -8.91
C ARG A 160 -22.64 -24.89 -7.54
N ALA A 161 -23.79 -25.56 -7.49
CA ALA A 161 -24.36 -26.07 -6.24
C ALA A 161 -23.45 -27.15 -5.59
N GLU A 162 -22.91 -28.07 -6.39
CA GLU A 162 -21.93 -29.07 -5.92
C GLU A 162 -20.68 -28.39 -5.36
N LEU A 163 -20.18 -27.34 -6.03
CA LEU A 163 -19.01 -26.60 -5.58
C LEU A 163 -19.29 -25.83 -4.29
N GLU A 164 -20.43 -25.16 -4.19
CA GLU A 164 -20.84 -24.45 -2.98
C GLU A 164 -20.98 -25.40 -1.79
N GLN A 165 -21.63 -26.55 -1.98
CA GLN A 165 -21.73 -27.58 -0.95
C GLN A 165 -20.36 -28.12 -0.53
N LEU A 166 -19.48 -28.40 -1.50
CA LEU A 166 -18.12 -28.85 -1.24
C LEU A 166 -17.34 -27.80 -0.44
N ARG A 167 -17.35 -26.54 -0.88
CA ARG A 167 -16.65 -25.44 -0.22
C ARG A 167 -17.15 -25.21 1.21
N SER A 168 -18.46 -25.26 1.41
CA SER A 168 -19.09 -25.16 2.73
C SER A 168 -18.69 -26.33 3.63
N ARG A 169 -18.78 -27.57 3.12
CA ARG A 169 -18.39 -28.79 3.86
C ARG A 169 -16.92 -28.79 4.27
N LEU A 170 -16.03 -28.30 3.40
CA LEU A 170 -14.60 -28.17 3.69
C LEU A 170 -14.26 -26.97 4.59
N GLY A 171 -15.24 -26.10 4.87
CA GLY A 171 -15.03 -24.86 5.62
C GLY A 171 -14.18 -23.83 4.87
N LEU A 172 -14.07 -23.94 3.54
CA LEU A 172 -13.25 -23.04 2.73
C LEU A 172 -13.84 -21.62 2.69
N ASP A 173 -15.17 -21.50 2.55
CA ASP A 173 -15.84 -20.18 2.52
C ASP A 173 -15.65 -19.44 3.86
N ARG A 174 -15.77 -20.16 4.98
CA ARG A 174 -15.49 -19.60 6.31
C ARG A 174 -14.04 -19.15 6.42
N ALA A 175 -13.11 -19.96 5.92
CA ALA A 175 -11.69 -19.63 6.00
C ALA A 175 -11.33 -18.40 5.15
N GLU A 176 -11.89 -18.29 3.94
CA GLU A 176 -11.71 -17.14 3.06
C GLU A 176 -12.38 -15.87 3.60
N ALA A 177 -13.56 -15.98 4.23
CA ALA A 177 -14.23 -14.87 4.91
C ALA A 177 -13.41 -14.31 6.09
N GLU A 178 -12.85 -15.19 6.93
CA GLU A 178 -11.96 -14.82 8.03
C GLU A 178 -10.69 -14.13 7.51
N LEU A 179 -10.12 -14.60 6.39
CA LEU A 179 -8.98 -13.92 5.76
C LEU A 179 -9.35 -12.51 5.26
N ALA A 180 -10.56 -12.34 4.71
CA ALA A 180 -11.06 -11.05 4.25
C ALA A 180 -11.24 -10.07 5.42
N GLU A 181 -11.72 -10.52 6.57
CA GLU A 181 -11.79 -9.74 7.82
C GLU A 181 -10.40 -9.31 8.29
N LEU A 182 -9.48 -10.26 8.43
CA LEU A 182 -8.10 -9.98 8.85
C LEU A 182 -7.41 -8.97 7.92
N SER A 183 -7.66 -9.06 6.62
CA SER A 183 -7.07 -8.15 5.62
C SER A 183 -7.66 -6.75 5.73
N ARG A 184 -8.98 -6.62 5.98
CA ARG A 184 -9.65 -5.33 6.22
C ARG A 184 -9.09 -4.65 7.47
N ASP A 185 -9.00 -5.38 8.59
CA ASP A 185 -8.46 -4.88 9.85
C ASP A 185 -6.99 -4.44 9.71
N GLN A 186 -6.18 -5.23 9.00
CA GLN A 186 -4.79 -4.89 8.73
C GLN A 186 -4.67 -3.60 7.90
N GLY A 187 -5.54 -3.42 6.89
CA GLY A 187 -5.60 -2.20 6.08
C GLY A 187 -5.89 -0.96 6.91
N LEU A 188 -6.93 -1.02 7.76
CA LEU A 188 -7.33 0.07 8.65
C LEU A 188 -6.21 0.45 9.63
N ARG A 189 -5.61 -0.54 10.31
CA ARG A 189 -4.49 -0.31 11.26
C ARG A 189 -3.26 0.27 10.57
N SER A 190 -2.97 -0.18 9.34
CA SER A 190 -1.79 0.28 8.59
C SER A 190 -1.91 1.75 8.20
N GLY A 191 -3.09 2.19 7.75
CA GLY A 191 -3.38 3.59 7.40
C GLY A 191 -3.23 4.53 8.60
N HIS A 192 -3.91 4.22 9.72
CA HIS A 192 -3.83 5.03 10.93
C HIS A 192 -2.40 5.12 11.48
N ALA A 193 -1.66 4.02 11.49
CA ALA A 193 -0.28 4.02 11.98
C ALA A 193 0.70 4.74 11.03
N GLY A 194 0.37 4.87 9.74
CA GLY A 194 1.09 5.70 8.77
C GLY A 194 1.06 7.18 9.15
N GLN A 195 -0.15 7.73 9.22
CA GLN A 195 -0.39 9.13 9.57
C GLN A 195 0.12 9.47 10.98
N SER A 196 -0.08 8.58 11.95
CA SER A 196 0.41 8.78 13.30
C SER A 196 1.95 8.83 13.36
N PHE A 197 2.64 8.01 12.56
CA PHE A 197 4.10 8.02 12.54
C PHE A 197 4.68 9.31 11.98
N GLU A 198 4.16 9.81 10.86
CA GLU A 198 4.60 11.08 10.28
C GLU A 198 4.43 12.27 11.23
N GLN A 199 3.33 12.27 12.01
CA GLN A 199 3.11 13.26 13.06
C GLN A 199 4.11 13.11 14.23
N GLN A 200 4.38 11.88 14.65
CA GLN A 200 5.31 11.58 15.76
C GLN A 200 6.75 11.97 15.44
N VAL A 201 7.17 11.97 14.17
CA VAL A 201 8.56 12.29 13.79
C VAL A 201 8.81 13.78 13.56
N LEU A 202 7.78 14.61 13.43
CA LEU A 202 7.95 16.05 13.21
C LEU A 202 8.83 16.74 14.27
N PRO A 203 8.69 16.44 15.59
CA PRO A 203 9.60 16.99 16.61
C PRO A 203 11.07 16.60 16.38
N LEU A 204 11.34 15.44 15.76
CA LEU A 204 12.71 15.00 15.46
C LEU A 204 13.35 15.85 14.36
N THR A 205 12.56 16.26 13.37
CA THR A 205 13.01 17.19 12.32
C THR A 205 13.46 18.52 12.94
N TRP A 206 12.64 19.09 13.82
CA TRP A 206 12.96 20.33 14.53
C TRP A 206 14.18 20.18 15.44
N ARG A 207 14.29 19.05 16.15
CA ARG A 207 15.38 18.83 17.11
C ARG A 207 16.73 18.54 16.45
N PHE A 208 16.75 17.80 15.34
CA PHE A 208 17.99 17.23 14.81
C PHE A 208 18.38 17.72 13.42
N ILE A 209 17.42 18.13 12.58
CA ILE A 209 17.66 18.49 11.19
C ILE A 209 17.71 20.00 11.00
N VAL A 210 16.72 20.72 11.54
CA VAL A 210 16.64 22.19 11.43
C VAL A 210 17.92 22.88 11.95
N PRO A 211 18.52 22.49 13.09
CA PRO A 211 19.77 23.11 13.56
C PRO A 211 20.94 22.93 12.59
N ASP A 212 21.01 21.79 11.89
CA ASP A 212 22.07 21.52 10.92
C ASP A 212 21.99 22.44 9.69
N LEU A 213 20.78 22.91 9.35
CA LEU A 213 20.52 23.81 8.22
C LEU A 213 20.63 25.30 8.58
N LEU A 214 20.52 25.64 9.86
CA LEU A 214 20.40 27.01 10.36
C LEU A 214 21.71 27.72 10.68
N ARG A 215 22.89 27.09 10.50
CA ARG A 215 24.20 27.53 11.05
C ARG A 215 24.54 29.04 10.94
N ARG A 216 23.90 29.83 10.06
CA ARG A 216 23.91 31.31 10.03
C ARG A 216 22.60 31.97 9.51
N GLY A 217 21.43 31.49 9.92
CA GLY A 217 20.14 31.93 9.36
C GLY A 217 19.11 32.43 10.38
N ASP A 218 18.26 33.34 9.93
CA ASP A 218 17.09 33.82 10.67
C ASP A 218 16.04 32.69 10.80
N ALA A 219 15.80 32.26 12.04
CA ALA A 219 14.88 31.18 12.38
C ALA A 219 13.41 31.59 12.24
N THR A 220 13.09 32.89 12.26
CA THR A 220 11.70 33.38 12.29
C THR A 220 10.93 33.08 11.01
N ARG A 221 11.64 32.98 9.88
CA ARG A 221 11.08 32.70 8.54
C ARG A 221 11.18 31.23 8.15
N LEU A 222 11.61 30.37 9.07
CA LEU A 222 11.71 28.94 8.81
C LEU A 222 10.35 28.27 9.05
N ARG A 223 9.97 27.37 8.14
CA ARG A 223 8.78 26.53 8.27
C ARG A 223 9.13 25.10 7.88
N VAL A 224 8.45 24.14 8.51
CA VAL A 224 8.46 22.74 8.09
C VAL A 224 7.08 22.43 7.52
N LEU A 225 7.04 22.25 6.21
CA LEU A 225 5.82 21.88 5.48
C LEU A 225 5.70 20.36 5.41
N ARG A 226 4.47 19.85 5.30
CA ARG A 226 4.16 18.41 5.31
C ARG A 226 3.29 18.02 4.11
N GLY A 227 3.44 16.78 3.62
CA GLY A 227 2.57 16.25 2.55
C GLY A 227 2.57 17.12 1.29
N VAL A 228 3.75 17.59 0.88
CA VAL A 228 3.88 18.61 -0.16
C VAL A 228 3.86 17.96 -1.54
N GLY A 229 2.74 18.08 -2.28
CA GLY A 229 2.55 17.46 -3.60
C GLY A 229 2.89 18.31 -4.82
N LEU A 230 2.90 19.64 -4.72
CA LEU A 230 3.24 20.60 -5.81
C LEU A 230 2.58 20.36 -7.18
N GLY A 231 1.41 19.72 -7.24
CA GLY A 231 0.63 19.60 -8.48
C GLY A 231 1.05 18.48 -9.44
N ALA A 232 1.86 17.51 -8.99
CA ALA A 232 2.14 16.27 -9.72
C ALA A 232 1.88 15.02 -8.86
N ALA A 233 1.39 13.94 -9.48
CA ALA A 233 0.98 12.74 -8.76
C ALA A 233 2.14 11.99 -8.09
N ARG A 234 3.37 12.19 -8.57
CA ARG A 234 4.57 11.46 -8.10
C ARG A 234 5.41 12.24 -7.08
N THR A 235 5.04 13.48 -6.74
CA THR A 235 5.87 14.44 -6.02
C THR A 235 5.46 14.70 -4.58
N GLU A 236 4.64 13.85 -3.98
CA GLU A 236 4.33 13.95 -2.55
C GLU A 236 5.61 13.80 -1.72
N LEU A 237 6.01 14.88 -1.04
CA LEU A 237 7.16 14.97 -0.15
C LEU A 237 6.67 14.98 1.30
N ASP A 238 7.18 14.07 2.12
CA ASP A 238 6.70 13.90 3.49
C ASP A 238 6.92 15.17 4.31
N GLN A 239 8.12 15.76 4.25
CA GLN A 239 8.42 17.06 4.84
C GLN A 239 9.40 17.90 4.00
N LEU A 240 9.15 19.21 3.96
CA LEU A 240 10.06 20.22 3.40
C LEU A 240 10.43 21.25 4.45
N ILE A 241 11.72 21.52 4.59
CA ILE A 241 12.23 22.60 5.42
C ILE A 241 12.48 23.79 4.49
N ILE A 242 11.70 24.85 4.68
CA ILE A 242 11.75 26.03 3.82
C ILE A 242 12.13 27.28 4.61
N ARG A 243 12.62 28.27 3.87
CA ARG A 243 12.68 29.65 4.30
C ARG A 243 11.69 30.46 3.48
N GLN A 244 10.72 31.06 4.16
CA GLN A 244 9.77 31.98 3.54
C GLN A 244 10.52 33.17 2.94
N PRO A 245 10.09 33.74 1.80
CA PRO A 245 10.67 34.96 1.26
C PRO A 245 10.47 36.16 2.20
N ARG A 246 11.16 37.28 1.94
CA ARG A 246 10.91 38.53 2.69
C ARG A 246 9.64 39.24 2.23
N ARG A 247 9.24 39.02 0.98
CA ARG A 247 8.06 39.63 0.36
C ARG A 247 7.03 38.55 0.06
N PRO A 248 5.73 38.75 0.39
CA PRO A 248 4.66 37.85 0.01
C PRO A 248 4.63 37.58 -1.50
N GLY A 249 4.16 36.41 -1.90
CA GLY A 249 4.02 36.02 -3.31
C GLY A 249 5.32 35.58 -4.00
N GLN A 250 6.48 35.76 -3.39
CA GLN A 250 7.73 35.24 -3.95
C GLN A 250 7.92 33.74 -3.67
N PRO A 251 8.65 33.01 -4.52
CA PRO A 251 8.97 31.61 -4.25
C PRO A 251 9.76 31.43 -2.96
N VAL A 252 9.41 30.39 -2.20
CA VAL A 252 10.15 29.97 -1.01
C VAL A 252 11.51 29.39 -1.38
N GLU A 253 12.44 29.37 -0.42
CA GLU A 253 13.72 28.67 -0.56
C GLU A 253 13.65 27.33 0.18
N VAL A 254 13.86 26.21 -0.52
CA VAL A 254 13.90 24.88 0.08
C VAL A 254 15.30 24.61 0.62
N LEU A 255 15.41 24.46 1.94
CA LEU A 255 16.65 24.22 2.65
C LEU A 255 16.95 22.74 2.86
N GLY A 256 15.92 21.90 2.93
CA GLY A 256 16.05 20.45 3.11
C GLY A 256 14.77 19.70 2.76
N VAL A 257 14.94 18.46 2.30
CA VAL A 257 13.87 17.47 2.10
C VAL A 257 14.05 16.40 3.17
N VAL A 258 12.99 16.02 3.86
CA VAL A 258 13.02 14.91 4.82
C VAL A 258 12.03 13.85 4.36
N GLU A 259 12.55 12.67 4.05
CA GLU A 259 11.76 11.48 3.76
C GLU A 259 11.56 10.67 5.03
N VAL A 260 10.34 10.26 5.28
CA VAL A 260 9.91 9.49 6.45
C VAL A 260 9.51 8.09 6.01
N LYS A 261 10.11 7.07 6.61
CA LYS A 261 9.75 5.68 6.36
C LYS A 261 9.48 4.94 7.65
N ARG A 262 8.40 4.16 7.69
CA ARG A 262 8.08 3.33 8.86
C ARG A 262 9.00 2.13 9.00
N ASN A 263 9.59 1.68 7.89
CA ASN A 263 10.45 0.52 7.83
C ASN A 263 11.77 0.92 7.17
N LEU A 264 12.88 0.56 7.81
CA LEU A 264 14.22 0.82 7.29
C LEU A 264 14.41 0.22 5.89
N ASN A 265 13.76 -0.91 5.60
CA ASN A 265 13.85 -1.59 4.31
C ASN A 265 13.30 -0.77 3.13
N ASP A 266 12.45 0.22 3.38
CA ASP A 266 11.88 1.09 2.33
C ASP A 266 12.72 2.35 2.08
N LEU A 267 13.86 2.49 2.78
CA LEU A 267 14.76 3.63 2.65
C LEU A 267 15.25 3.79 1.21
N ALA A 268 15.63 2.70 0.54
CA ALA A 268 16.12 2.76 -0.83
C ALA A 268 15.06 3.20 -1.84
N HIS A 269 13.82 2.75 -1.65
CA HIS A 269 12.69 3.20 -2.46
C HIS A 269 12.45 4.70 -2.28
N GLY A 270 12.39 5.18 -1.03
CA GLY A 270 12.28 6.61 -0.73
C GLY A 270 13.43 7.40 -1.35
N PHE A 271 14.66 6.92 -1.19
CA PHE A 271 15.85 7.53 -1.79
C PHE A 271 15.74 7.67 -3.31
N ARG A 272 15.44 6.59 -4.05
CA ARG A 272 15.27 6.62 -5.51
C ARG A 272 14.21 7.63 -5.93
N ARG A 273 13.05 7.62 -5.27
CA ARG A 273 11.95 8.55 -5.56
C ARG A 273 12.39 10.00 -5.38
N ARG A 274 13.19 10.31 -4.35
CA ARG A 274 13.73 11.67 -4.16
C ARG A 274 14.83 12.04 -5.14
N GLN A 275 15.62 11.09 -5.64
CA GLN A 275 16.54 11.37 -6.75
C GLN A 275 15.77 11.83 -7.99
N GLU A 276 14.70 11.12 -8.35
CA GLU A 276 13.83 11.45 -9.49
C GLU A 276 13.13 12.80 -9.28
N ASN A 277 12.50 13.02 -8.11
CA ASN A 277 11.79 14.27 -7.85
C ASN A 277 12.72 15.48 -7.81
N LEU A 278 13.89 15.37 -7.18
CA LEU A 278 14.86 16.48 -7.15
C LEU A 278 15.37 16.80 -8.55
N ALA A 279 15.62 15.79 -9.38
CA ALA A 279 15.95 16.01 -10.79
C ALA A 279 14.82 16.76 -11.53
N TRP A 280 13.56 16.39 -11.28
CA TRP A 280 12.40 17.06 -11.85
C TRP A 280 12.29 18.54 -11.40
N PHE A 281 12.39 18.81 -10.11
CA PHE A 281 12.35 20.18 -9.57
C PHE A 281 13.50 21.06 -10.09
N LYS A 282 14.66 20.45 -10.33
CA LYS A 282 15.83 21.09 -10.95
C LYS A 282 15.70 21.20 -12.48
N GLY A 283 14.77 20.44 -13.06
CA GLY A 283 14.55 20.22 -14.48
C GLY A 283 15.79 19.69 -15.21
N GLU A 284 16.43 18.69 -14.60
CA GLU A 284 17.47 17.86 -15.19
C GLU A 284 16.82 16.71 -15.98
N ALA A 285 16.35 16.99 -17.20
CA ALA A 285 15.50 16.08 -17.99
C ALA A 285 16.11 14.69 -18.27
N GLY A 286 17.44 14.53 -18.20
CA GLY A 286 18.10 13.23 -18.36
C GLY A 286 17.96 12.28 -17.17
N HIS A 287 17.28 12.69 -16.08
CA HIS A 287 17.23 11.94 -14.83
C HIS A 287 15.81 11.70 -14.29
N TYR A 288 14.79 11.95 -15.10
CA TYR A 288 13.39 11.58 -14.86
C TYR A 288 12.69 11.42 -16.20
N ASP A 289 11.56 10.72 -16.23
CA ASP A 289 10.71 10.63 -17.42
C ASP A 289 9.62 11.73 -17.38
N PRO A 290 9.65 12.73 -18.28
CA PRO A 290 8.64 13.81 -18.30
C PRO A 290 7.21 13.28 -18.48
N SER A 291 7.02 12.15 -19.17
CA SER A 291 5.70 11.58 -19.42
C SER A 291 4.95 11.24 -18.13
N LEU A 292 5.70 10.82 -17.09
CA LEU A 292 5.19 10.47 -15.76
C LEU A 292 4.80 11.68 -14.90
N TYR A 293 5.23 12.88 -15.29
CA TYR A 293 4.98 14.14 -14.55
C TYR A 293 3.98 15.05 -15.23
N ARG A 294 3.44 14.64 -16.38
CA ARG A 294 2.47 15.42 -17.13
C ARG A 294 1.15 15.50 -16.37
N THR A 295 0.73 16.73 -16.09
CA THR A 295 -0.56 17.03 -15.48
C THR A 295 -1.26 18.15 -16.23
N ARG A 296 -2.49 18.49 -15.82
CA ARG A 296 -3.20 19.67 -16.35
C ARG A 296 -2.40 20.96 -16.14
N HIS A 297 -1.64 21.02 -15.04
CA HIS A 297 -0.79 22.15 -14.68
C HIS A 297 0.56 22.11 -15.42
N PHE A 298 1.27 20.97 -15.35
CA PHE A 298 2.56 20.74 -16.02
C PHE A 298 2.37 19.94 -17.31
N ARG A 299 1.89 20.62 -18.36
CA ARG A 299 1.52 19.95 -19.62
C ARG A 299 2.72 19.34 -20.36
N SER A 300 3.88 19.95 -20.24
CA SER A 300 5.15 19.49 -20.81
C SER A 300 5.77 18.34 -20.02
N GLY A 301 5.27 18.04 -18.82
CA GLY A 301 5.92 17.11 -17.90
C GLY A 301 7.13 17.69 -17.16
N HIS A 302 7.42 18.98 -17.32
CA HIS A 302 8.53 19.65 -16.64
C HIS A 302 8.02 20.55 -15.52
N PHE A 303 8.85 20.78 -14.49
CA PHE A 303 8.58 21.77 -13.45
C PHE A 303 8.88 23.18 -13.97
N ASP A 304 8.13 23.63 -14.98
CA ASP A 304 8.36 24.88 -15.72
C ASP A 304 7.43 26.03 -15.29
N ARG A 305 6.53 25.76 -14.35
CA ARG A 305 5.57 26.71 -13.79
C ARG A 305 5.63 26.73 -12.27
N GLU A 306 5.18 27.83 -11.68
CA GLU A 306 5.07 27.91 -10.23
C GLU A 306 3.98 26.95 -9.71
N ALA A 307 4.25 26.36 -8.56
CA ALA A 307 3.28 25.54 -7.83
C ALA A 307 2.99 26.16 -6.47
N VAL A 308 1.76 26.01 -6.00
CA VAL A 308 1.35 26.48 -4.68
C VAL A 308 1.06 25.27 -3.79
N HIS A 309 1.56 25.33 -2.57
CA HIS A 309 1.14 24.45 -1.49
C HIS A 309 0.51 25.29 -0.39
N GLU A 310 -0.56 24.78 0.23
CA GLU A 310 -1.26 25.46 1.30
C GLU A 310 -1.18 24.63 2.57
N GLN A 311 -0.78 25.24 3.68
CA GLN A 311 -0.74 24.62 4.99
C GLN A 311 -1.17 25.65 6.03
N GLU A 312 -2.09 25.28 6.91
CA GLU A 312 -2.54 26.12 8.04
C GLU A 312 -3.05 27.51 7.58
N GLY A 313 -3.67 27.58 6.41
CA GLY A 313 -4.19 28.83 5.83
C GLY A 313 -3.14 29.72 5.16
N GLU A 314 -1.85 29.34 5.20
CA GLU A 314 -0.78 30.05 4.49
C GLU A 314 -0.50 29.43 3.11
N ARG A 315 -0.20 30.28 2.12
CA ARG A 315 0.13 29.88 0.74
C ARG A 315 1.63 30.00 0.50
N PHE A 316 2.24 28.92 0.04
CA PHE A 316 3.67 28.80 -0.24
C PHE A 316 3.90 28.58 -1.73
N VAL A 317 4.56 29.53 -2.39
CA VAL A 317 4.88 29.47 -3.82
C VAL A 317 6.22 28.76 -4.04
N PHE A 318 6.27 27.84 -4.99
CA PHE A 318 7.46 27.08 -5.36
C PHE A 318 7.78 27.29 -6.84
N SER A 319 9.06 27.45 -7.14
CA SER A 319 9.60 27.49 -8.50
C SER A 319 10.85 26.63 -8.59
N ARG A 320 11.42 26.44 -9.79
CA ARG A 320 12.73 25.76 -9.94
C ARG A 320 13.81 26.38 -9.06
N GLY A 321 13.77 27.70 -8.90
CA GLY A 321 14.69 28.46 -8.06
C GLY A 321 14.61 28.10 -6.57
N SER A 322 13.46 27.60 -6.11
CA SER A 322 13.26 27.13 -4.73
C SER A 322 14.21 25.99 -4.35
N PHE A 323 14.61 25.16 -5.31
CA PHE A 323 15.44 23.97 -5.08
C PHE A 323 16.93 24.20 -5.40
N ARG A 324 17.39 25.45 -5.48
CA ARG A 324 18.77 25.80 -5.89
C ARG A 324 19.89 25.15 -5.06
N HIS A 325 19.60 24.77 -3.81
CA HIS A 325 20.58 24.19 -2.88
C HIS A 325 20.85 22.71 -3.09
N PHE A 326 20.02 22.03 -3.87
CA PHE A 326 20.21 20.62 -4.20
C PHE A 326 21.12 20.51 -5.40
N ARG A 327 22.23 19.81 -5.21
CA ARG A 327 23.23 19.51 -6.24
C ARG A 327 23.60 18.04 -6.14
N ARG A 328 23.79 17.42 -7.30
CA ARG A 328 24.33 16.08 -7.40
C ARG A 328 25.75 16.06 -6.84
N GLU A 329 26.11 15.00 -6.13
CA GLU A 329 27.46 14.81 -5.63
C GLU A 329 28.40 14.49 -6.81
N PRO A 330 29.49 15.26 -6.99
CA PRO A 330 30.45 15.03 -8.05
C PRO A 330 31.02 13.60 -8.00
N GLY A 331 31.16 12.96 -9.16
CA GLY A 331 31.75 11.62 -9.31
C GLY A 331 30.85 10.44 -8.94
N ILE A 332 29.83 10.64 -8.10
CA ILE A 332 28.91 9.54 -7.72
C ILE A 332 27.50 9.71 -8.26
N GLY A 333 27.01 10.93 -8.50
CA GLY A 333 25.76 11.20 -9.24
C GLY A 333 24.54 11.57 -8.37
N PRO A 334 24.22 10.93 -7.25
CA PRO A 334 23.03 11.27 -6.46
C PRO A 334 23.07 12.63 -5.74
N PHE A 335 21.88 13.18 -5.46
CA PHE A 335 21.63 14.21 -4.46
C PHE A 335 21.71 13.60 -3.06
N LEU A 336 22.79 13.89 -2.32
CA LEU A 336 22.96 13.42 -0.93
C LEU A 336 22.84 14.54 0.11
N ARG A 337 23.27 15.76 -0.24
CA ARG A 337 23.19 16.91 0.67
C ARG A 337 21.77 17.41 0.79
N ARG A 338 21.39 17.74 2.02
CA ARG A 338 20.07 18.31 2.37
C ARG A 338 18.89 17.36 2.11
N LEU A 339 19.17 16.09 1.80
CA LEU A 339 18.21 15.01 1.74
C LEU A 339 18.39 14.14 3.00
N TYR A 340 17.38 14.21 3.86
CA TYR A 340 17.36 13.56 5.16
C TYR A 340 16.36 12.40 5.16
N PHE A 341 16.62 11.43 6.03
CA PHE A 341 15.75 10.29 6.24
C PHE A 341 15.46 10.12 7.73
N ILE A 342 14.19 9.88 8.06
CA ILE A 342 13.78 9.43 9.39
C ILE A 342 13.08 8.09 9.24
N THR A 343 13.56 7.07 9.96
CA THR A 343 12.95 5.75 9.91
C THR A 343 12.95 5.05 11.25
N ARG A 344 12.05 4.08 11.45
CA ARG A 344 12.20 3.13 12.56
C ARG A 344 13.30 2.13 12.24
N GLY A 345 14.06 1.78 13.28
CA GLY A 345 15.04 0.72 13.23
C GLY A 345 14.36 -0.63 13.10
N SER A 346 14.78 -1.38 12.10
CA SER A 346 14.42 -2.77 11.91
C SER A 346 15.59 -3.46 11.22
N MET A 347 15.64 -4.79 11.27
CA MET A 347 16.67 -5.52 10.54
C MET A 347 16.53 -5.24 9.03
N PRO A 348 17.64 -4.90 8.33
CA PRO A 348 17.63 -4.76 6.88
C PRO A 348 17.63 -6.15 6.24
N TRP A 349 16.49 -6.55 5.66
CA TRP A 349 16.25 -7.89 5.13
C TRP A 349 16.76 -8.09 3.70
N GLY A 350 17.38 -7.07 3.11
CA GLY A 350 17.93 -7.11 1.76
C GLY A 350 16.93 -6.87 0.64
N VAL A 351 15.66 -6.61 0.97
CA VAL A 351 14.59 -6.25 0.03
C VAL A 351 13.61 -5.27 0.66
N SER A 352 12.90 -4.51 -0.18
CA SER A 352 11.81 -3.62 0.24
C SER A 352 10.67 -4.37 0.96
N THR A 353 9.86 -3.65 1.75
CA THR A 353 8.67 -4.22 2.39
C THR A 353 7.69 -4.78 1.38
N ALA A 354 7.55 -4.13 0.21
CA ALA A 354 6.67 -4.59 -0.87
C ALA A 354 7.15 -5.92 -1.47
N ALA A 355 8.45 -6.05 -1.74
CA ALA A 355 9.04 -7.30 -2.19
C ALA A 355 8.89 -8.40 -1.12
N LEU A 356 9.16 -8.09 0.15
CA LEU A 356 8.98 -9.03 1.26
C LEU A 356 7.51 -9.50 1.39
N ALA A 357 6.54 -8.60 1.17
CA ALA A 357 5.12 -8.94 1.17
C ALA A 357 4.76 -9.89 0.02
N ARG A 358 5.35 -9.72 -1.17
CA ARG A 358 5.19 -10.65 -2.30
C ARG A 358 5.78 -12.03 -1.99
N ILE A 359 6.98 -12.07 -1.40
CA ILE A 359 7.62 -13.32 -0.99
C ILE A 359 6.74 -14.03 0.04
N ARG A 360 6.33 -13.32 1.09
CA ARG A 360 5.43 -13.83 2.13
C ARG A 360 4.13 -14.38 1.54
N HIS A 361 3.51 -13.64 0.62
CA HIS A 361 2.28 -14.09 -0.03
C HIS A 361 2.51 -15.40 -0.79
N ARG A 362 3.56 -15.47 -1.62
CA ARG A 362 3.89 -16.70 -2.35
C ARG A 362 4.14 -17.88 -1.41
N VAL A 363 4.91 -17.69 -0.35
CA VAL A 363 5.16 -18.74 0.66
C VAL A 363 3.86 -19.21 1.30
N ALA A 364 2.90 -18.32 1.53
CA ALA A 364 1.63 -18.66 2.16
C ALA A 364 0.65 -19.39 1.21
N THR A 365 0.72 -19.15 -0.09
CA THR A 365 -0.29 -19.61 -1.06
C THR A 365 0.20 -20.66 -2.05
N ASP A 366 1.51 -20.74 -2.30
CA ASP A 366 2.07 -21.67 -3.27
C ASP A 366 2.07 -23.09 -2.69
N GLY A 367 1.22 -23.97 -3.25
CA GLY A 367 1.14 -25.37 -2.82
C GLY A 367 2.44 -26.16 -3.03
N ARG A 368 3.24 -25.78 -4.04
CA ARG A 368 4.50 -26.48 -4.33
C ARG A 368 5.58 -26.15 -3.31
N TRP A 369 5.39 -25.09 -2.52
CA TRP A 369 6.33 -24.65 -1.49
C TRP A 369 6.76 -25.76 -0.51
N ARG A 370 5.85 -26.67 -0.14
CA ARG A 370 6.17 -27.76 0.81
C ARG A 370 7.00 -28.89 0.20
N GLN A 371 7.28 -28.88 -1.11
CA GLN A 371 8.16 -29.87 -1.73
C GLN A 371 9.63 -29.49 -1.43
N ARG A 372 10.10 -29.91 -0.25
CA ARG A 372 11.39 -29.54 0.37
C ARG A 372 12.60 -30.20 -0.32
N GLY A 373 12.86 -29.82 -1.56
CA GLY A 373 14.11 -30.13 -2.25
C GLY A 373 14.96 -28.88 -2.44
N ASP A 374 16.29 -29.05 -2.45
CA ASP A 374 17.23 -27.96 -2.74
C ASP A 374 16.98 -27.32 -4.11
N ALA A 375 16.48 -28.08 -5.07
CA ALA A 375 16.07 -27.57 -6.39
C ALA A 375 14.93 -26.53 -6.28
N ALA A 376 13.86 -26.85 -5.56
CA ALA A 376 12.72 -25.95 -5.36
C ALA A 376 13.12 -24.72 -4.53
N LEU A 377 13.98 -24.90 -3.52
CA LEU A 377 14.52 -23.79 -2.75
C LEU A 377 15.42 -22.88 -3.59
N GLY A 378 16.22 -23.46 -4.50
CA GLY A 378 17.03 -22.72 -5.47
C GLY A 378 16.20 -21.92 -6.48
N GLU A 379 15.07 -22.46 -6.95
CA GLU A 379 14.11 -21.72 -7.77
C GLU A 379 13.50 -20.53 -7.01
N MET A 380 13.11 -20.75 -5.74
CA MET A 380 12.59 -19.68 -4.90
C MET A 380 13.64 -18.60 -4.65
N LEU A 381 14.91 -18.98 -4.39
CA LEU A 381 16.01 -18.04 -4.24
C LEU A 381 16.18 -17.17 -5.49
N ARG A 382 16.27 -17.78 -6.68
CA ARG A 382 16.39 -17.03 -7.95
C ARG A 382 15.23 -16.06 -8.16
N TRP A 383 14.01 -16.50 -7.85
CA TRP A 383 12.85 -15.62 -7.92
C TRP A 383 12.93 -14.49 -6.89
N CYS A 384 13.28 -14.77 -5.63
CA CYS A 384 13.48 -13.76 -4.59
C CYS A 384 14.56 -12.74 -4.97
N GLN A 385 15.68 -13.20 -5.54
CA GLN A 385 16.75 -12.35 -6.08
C GLN A 385 16.26 -11.46 -7.21
N SER A 386 15.37 -11.96 -8.09
CA SER A 386 14.76 -11.14 -9.14
C SER A 386 13.86 -10.01 -8.63
N LEU A 387 13.43 -10.07 -7.36
CA LEU A 387 12.67 -9.00 -6.69
C LEU A 387 13.56 -7.94 -6.05
N ALA A 388 14.84 -8.23 -5.85
CA ALA A 388 15.79 -7.26 -5.30
C ALA A 388 16.11 -6.21 -6.37
N GLU A 389 16.10 -4.95 -5.97
CA GLU A 389 16.40 -3.85 -6.87
C GLU A 389 17.92 -3.61 -6.98
N PRO A 390 18.39 -2.94 -8.05
CA PRO A 390 19.82 -2.62 -8.20
C PRO A 390 20.38 -1.80 -7.04
N LEU A 391 19.54 -1.02 -6.36
CA LEU A 391 19.89 -0.27 -5.17
C LEU A 391 18.99 -0.72 -4.02
N GLU A 392 19.56 -1.28 -2.97
CA GLU A 392 18.82 -1.66 -1.77
C GLU A 392 19.21 -0.80 -0.57
N THR A 393 18.46 -0.94 0.53
CA THR A 393 18.69 -0.17 1.75
C THR A 393 20.16 -0.20 2.23
N PRO A 394 20.87 -1.35 2.23
CA PRO A 394 22.28 -1.39 2.60
C PRO A 394 23.15 -0.48 1.73
N ASP A 395 22.87 -0.37 0.43
CA ASP A 395 23.63 0.50 -0.48
C ASP A 395 23.43 1.98 -0.13
N VAL A 396 22.20 2.40 0.18
CA VAL A 396 21.93 3.77 0.64
C VAL A 396 22.62 4.06 1.97
N LEU A 397 22.58 3.11 2.91
CA LEU A 397 23.29 3.24 4.18
C LEU A 397 24.81 3.35 3.99
N ARG A 398 25.41 2.64 3.04
CA ARG A 398 26.84 2.80 2.67
C ARG A 398 27.11 4.18 2.08
N LEU A 399 26.27 4.66 1.17
CA LEU A 399 26.38 6.01 0.57
C LEU A 399 26.37 7.10 1.66
N TYR A 400 25.44 7.03 2.60
CA TYR A 400 25.36 7.99 3.71
C TYR A 400 26.43 7.76 4.78
N GLY A 401 26.85 6.52 5.01
CA GLY A 401 27.88 6.14 5.97
C GLY A 401 29.31 6.54 5.55
N SER A 402 29.53 6.79 4.26
CA SER A 402 30.85 7.15 3.69
C SER A 402 31.49 8.40 4.30
N LEU A 403 30.69 9.36 4.78
CA LEU A 403 31.18 10.61 5.39
C LEU A 403 30.40 10.92 6.68
N PRO A 404 31.06 11.37 7.76
CA PRO A 404 30.40 11.72 9.02
C PRO A 404 29.28 12.76 8.87
N ALA A 405 29.46 13.75 8.00
CA ALA A 405 28.45 14.77 7.74
C ALA A 405 27.19 14.19 7.09
N ARG A 406 27.34 13.22 6.18
CA ARG A 406 26.21 12.55 5.51
C ARG A 406 25.51 11.60 6.46
N ALA A 407 26.25 10.86 7.28
CA ALA A 407 25.68 9.87 8.19
C ALA A 407 24.73 10.48 9.25
N ARG A 408 24.86 11.78 9.55
CA ARG A 408 23.92 12.51 10.42
C ARG A 408 22.57 12.80 9.78
N GLN A 409 22.46 12.66 8.45
CA GLN A 409 21.22 12.91 7.71
C GLN A 409 20.26 11.72 7.76
N VAL A 410 20.69 10.56 8.27
CA VAL A 410 19.84 9.37 8.49
C VAL A 410 19.60 9.22 9.98
N LEU A 411 18.35 9.38 10.39
CA LEU A 411 17.89 9.28 11.76
C LEU A 411 17.12 7.96 11.90
N VAL A 412 17.61 7.07 12.77
CA VAL A 412 16.97 5.78 13.02
C VAL A 412 16.41 5.78 14.44
N ILE A 413 15.11 5.61 14.57
CA ILE A 413 14.42 5.49 15.86
C ILE A 413 14.66 4.08 16.39
N ASP A 414 15.22 3.96 17.60
CA ASP A 414 15.56 2.65 18.17
C ASP A 414 14.28 1.91 18.63
N PRO A 415 13.98 0.73 18.06
CA PRO A 415 12.77 -0.04 18.42
C PRO A 415 12.79 -0.55 19.86
N ARG A 416 13.96 -0.63 20.51
CA ARG A 416 14.09 -1.10 21.91
C ARG A 416 13.47 -0.13 22.91
N PHE A 417 13.44 1.17 22.58
CA PHE A 417 12.85 2.20 23.44
C PHE A 417 11.36 2.43 23.19
N GLU A 418 10.82 2.06 22.02
CA GLU A 418 9.37 2.13 21.75
C GLU A 418 8.56 1.10 22.58
N ARG A 419 9.16 -0.07 22.89
CA ARG A 419 8.49 -1.14 23.66
C ARG A 419 8.35 -0.86 25.17
N ALA A 420 9.24 -0.06 25.76
CA ALA A 420 9.16 0.27 27.19
C ALA A 420 7.94 1.15 27.49
N HIS A 421 7.71 2.18 26.68
CA HIS A 421 6.60 3.12 26.90
C HIS A 421 5.24 2.61 26.42
N SER A 422 5.21 1.63 25.51
CA SER A 422 3.95 0.98 25.14
C SER A 422 3.44 0.03 26.22
N ARG A 423 4.32 -0.59 27.01
CA ARG A 423 3.93 -1.39 28.19
C ARG A 423 3.44 -0.52 29.35
N GLU A 424 4.08 0.61 29.60
CA GLU A 424 3.64 1.56 30.65
C GLU A 424 2.25 2.15 30.37
N ARG A 425 1.92 2.45 29.11
CA ARG A 425 0.58 2.95 28.75
C ARG A 425 -0.53 1.91 28.84
N SER A 426 -0.20 0.62 28.72
CA SER A 426 -1.17 -0.47 28.91
C SER A 426 -1.43 -0.78 30.40
N GLN A 427 -0.52 -0.42 31.31
CA GLN A 427 -0.69 -0.64 32.75
C GLN A 427 -1.44 0.50 33.46
N VAL A 428 -1.57 1.67 32.84
CA VAL A 428 -2.32 2.82 33.39
C VAL A 428 -3.82 2.75 33.03
N LEU A 429 -4.23 1.78 32.21
CA LEU A 429 -5.62 1.55 31.78
C LEU A 429 -6.22 0.24 32.33
N THR A 430 -5.61 -0.34 33.36
CA THR A 430 -6.14 -1.49 34.12
C THR A 430 -6.42 -1.10 35.56
#